data_AF-A0A936MKE4-F1
#
_entry.id   AF-A0A936MKE4-F1
#
_cell.length_a   1.000
_cell.length_b   1.000
_cell.length_c   1.000
_cell.angle_alpha   90.00
_cell.angle_beta   90.00
_cell.angle_gamma   90.00
#
_symmetry.space_group_name_H-M   'P 1'
#
loop_
_entity.id
_entity.type
_entity.pdbx_description
1 polymer ?
#
loop_
_entity_poly.entity_id
_entity_poly.type
_entity_poly.pdbx_seq_one_letter_code
_entity_poly.pdbx_strand_id
1 'polypeptide(L)'
;MQTVVEIQFDAADISGGADAILGPSQCEKEVVKIAHYKILGRIDVTLQLDNNDARVPKLLALLADAGAKAWINRNDIYTEDELQAARLLFVSNWIDASAWGGPRFGTTYDMSQACPTCATGARQTSPLIVGDIELRTVEKHRVASTNHADLLIRDTDVERLIAANITGAVFWPASVKRKSGEISELRWQQAVIEHVMPPMAASSYLDRKGVCPTCHRGGFTGVSDQPLRITYRAEDLANIHDFNRTWEWLGEYGTTEEEVQQGRWSHPGVLVTPKVMNLLRAKTKKEAKYQGCDFIPVWLEDEKHEQPYLQT
;
A
#
# COMPACT_ATOMS: atom_id res chain seq x y z
N MET A 1 14.49 -8.74 -9.93
CA MET A 1 13.16 -8.14 -9.93
C MET A 1 12.42 -8.71 -11.12
N GLN A 2 11.18 -9.16 -10.88
CA GLN A 2 10.31 -9.69 -11.91
C GLN A 2 8.98 -8.93 -11.86
N THR A 3 8.57 -8.31 -12.97
CA THR A 3 7.22 -7.73 -13.05
C THR A 3 6.24 -8.85 -13.39
N VAL A 4 5.22 -9.03 -12.56
CA VAL A 4 4.11 -9.95 -12.82
C VAL A 4 2.86 -9.16 -13.21
N VAL A 5 2.08 -9.73 -14.11
CA VAL A 5 0.77 -9.24 -14.52
C VAL A 5 -0.27 -10.11 -13.84
N GLU A 6 -1.11 -9.49 -13.03
CA GLU A 6 -2.32 -10.06 -12.50
C GLU A 6 -3.50 -9.70 -13.40
N ILE A 7 -4.23 -10.70 -13.87
CA ILE A 7 -5.39 -10.52 -14.74
C ILE A 7 -6.58 -11.15 -14.04
N GLN A 8 -7.63 -10.35 -13.82
CA GLN A 8 -8.89 -10.81 -13.24
C GLN A 8 -10.04 -10.53 -14.21
N PHE A 9 -10.93 -11.49 -14.39
CA PHE A 9 -12.16 -11.31 -15.17
C PHE A 9 -13.31 -12.18 -14.62
N ASP A 10 -14.55 -11.79 -14.93
CA ASP A 10 -15.73 -12.60 -14.66
C ASP A 10 -16.02 -13.50 -15.85
N ALA A 11 -15.98 -14.81 -15.64
CA ALA A 11 -16.25 -15.81 -16.65
C ALA A 11 -17.74 -16.16 -16.78
N ALA A 12 -18.62 -15.61 -15.94
CA ALA A 12 -20.06 -15.91 -15.98
C ALA A 12 -20.72 -15.45 -17.30
N ASP A 13 -20.27 -14.32 -17.84
CA ASP A 13 -20.83 -13.71 -19.06
C ASP A 13 -20.14 -14.21 -20.35
N ILE A 14 -19.14 -15.08 -20.24
CA ILE A 14 -18.39 -15.59 -21.38
C ILE A 14 -19.04 -16.89 -21.87
N SER A 15 -19.40 -16.94 -23.16
CA SER A 15 -19.90 -18.18 -23.77
C SER A 15 -18.82 -19.27 -23.72
N GLY A 16 -19.13 -20.40 -23.07
CA GLY A 16 -18.16 -21.46 -22.78
C GLY A 16 -17.36 -21.27 -21.48
N GLY A 17 -17.67 -20.22 -20.71
CA GLY A 17 -17.10 -19.96 -19.39
C GLY A 17 -15.59 -19.70 -19.43
N ALA A 18 -14.91 -20.01 -18.32
CA ALA A 18 -13.47 -19.79 -18.19
C ALA A 18 -12.66 -20.58 -19.23
N ASP A 19 -13.10 -21.78 -19.59
CA ASP A 19 -12.39 -22.67 -20.51
C ASP A 19 -12.27 -22.09 -21.93
N ALA A 20 -13.25 -21.27 -22.36
CA ALA A 20 -13.20 -20.56 -23.64
C ALA A 20 -12.02 -19.57 -23.73
N ILE A 21 -11.49 -19.15 -22.58
CA ILE A 21 -10.38 -18.22 -22.47
C ILE A 21 -9.09 -18.97 -22.10
N LEU A 22 -9.14 -19.78 -21.04
CA LEU A 22 -7.97 -20.44 -20.44
C LEU A 22 -7.36 -21.50 -21.36
N GLY A 23 -8.19 -22.33 -22.00
CA GLY A 23 -7.72 -23.37 -22.91
C GLY A 23 -6.96 -22.80 -24.10
N PRO A 24 -7.55 -21.88 -24.88
CA PRO A 24 -6.86 -21.26 -26.00
C PRO A 24 -5.64 -20.43 -25.58
N SER A 25 -5.66 -19.76 -24.42
CA SER A 25 -4.49 -19.01 -23.92
C SER A 25 -3.36 -19.88 -23.38
N GLN A 26 -3.57 -21.19 -23.21
CA GLN A 26 -2.61 -22.11 -22.56
C GLN A 26 -2.30 -21.69 -21.11
N CYS A 27 -3.30 -21.10 -20.45
CA CYS A 27 -3.24 -20.76 -19.04
C CYS A 27 -3.77 -21.96 -18.24
N GLU A 28 -2.85 -22.85 -17.85
CA GLU A 28 -3.14 -24.06 -17.09
C GLU A 28 -3.45 -23.77 -15.61
N LYS A 29 -3.90 -24.80 -14.88
CA LYS A 29 -4.42 -24.66 -13.49
C LYS A 29 -3.39 -24.14 -12.49
N GLU A 30 -2.10 -24.27 -12.79
CA GLU A 30 -0.99 -23.89 -11.92
C GLU A 30 -0.87 -22.38 -11.72
N VAL A 31 -1.31 -21.59 -12.72
CA VAL A 31 -1.25 -20.12 -12.70
C VAL A 31 -2.62 -19.47 -12.52
N VAL A 32 -3.68 -20.27 -12.37
CA VAL A 32 -5.08 -19.83 -12.34
C VAL A 32 -5.72 -20.11 -10.98
N LYS A 33 -6.43 -19.12 -10.44
CA LYS A 33 -7.36 -19.29 -9.33
C LYS A 33 -8.78 -19.01 -9.85
N ILE A 34 -9.70 -19.94 -9.57
CA ILE A 34 -11.12 -19.78 -9.92
C ILE A 34 -11.95 -19.77 -8.64
N ALA A 35 -12.77 -18.75 -8.47
CA ALA A 35 -13.67 -18.59 -7.33
C ALA A 35 -15.13 -18.45 -7.82
N HIS A 36 -16.01 -19.31 -7.30
CA HIS A 36 -17.43 -19.30 -7.65
C HIS A 36 -18.24 -18.56 -6.59
N TYR A 37 -18.79 -17.41 -6.95
CA TYR A 37 -19.66 -16.60 -6.08
C TYR A 37 -21.12 -16.84 -6.41
N LYS A 38 -21.67 -17.96 -5.93
CA LYS A 38 -23.03 -18.43 -6.26
C LYS A 38 -24.13 -17.39 -6.04
N ILE A 39 -24.04 -16.59 -4.97
CA ILE A 39 -25.04 -15.56 -4.63
C ILE A 39 -25.03 -14.42 -5.66
N LEU A 40 -23.86 -14.10 -6.21
CA LEU A 40 -23.69 -13.02 -7.18
C LEU A 40 -23.77 -13.50 -8.63
N GLY A 41 -23.93 -14.82 -8.86
CA GLY A 41 -23.89 -15.40 -10.20
C GLY A 41 -22.54 -15.24 -10.92
N ARG A 42 -21.46 -14.94 -10.18
CA ARG A 42 -20.15 -14.56 -10.71
C ARG A 42 -19.15 -15.70 -10.63
N ILE A 43 -18.28 -15.81 -11.65
CA ILE A 43 -17.16 -16.75 -11.67
C ILE A 43 -15.88 -15.94 -11.84
N ASP A 44 -15.22 -15.65 -10.73
CA ASP A 44 -13.96 -14.92 -10.76
C ASP A 44 -12.81 -15.81 -11.17
N VAL A 45 -12.13 -15.41 -12.24
CA VAL A 45 -10.88 -16.01 -12.68
C VAL A 45 -9.78 -15.01 -12.43
N THR A 46 -8.74 -15.42 -11.71
CA THR A 46 -7.54 -14.62 -11.43
C THR A 46 -6.31 -15.39 -11.86
N LEU A 47 -5.42 -14.74 -12.60
CA LEU A 47 -4.15 -15.32 -13.04
C LEU A 47 -3.00 -14.41 -12.69
N GLN A 48 -1.83 -15.00 -12.44
CA GLN A 48 -0.57 -14.28 -12.33
C GLN A 48 0.46 -14.86 -13.30
N LEU A 49 0.98 -14.01 -14.18
CA LEU A 49 1.96 -14.37 -15.21
C LEU A 49 3.15 -13.43 -15.15
N ASP A 50 4.31 -13.86 -15.66
CA ASP A 50 5.39 -12.94 -15.96
C ASP A 50 4.93 -11.90 -16.99
N ASN A 51 5.34 -10.64 -16.86
CA ASN A 51 4.92 -9.58 -17.78
C ASN A 51 5.33 -9.82 -19.24
N ASN A 52 6.42 -10.55 -19.47
CA ASN A 52 6.90 -10.91 -20.79
C ASN A 52 6.42 -12.30 -21.25
N ASP A 53 5.54 -12.96 -20.49
CA ASP A 53 4.96 -14.24 -20.86
C ASP A 53 4.11 -14.09 -22.13
N ALA A 54 4.41 -14.88 -23.16
CA ALA A 54 3.71 -14.84 -24.45
C ALA A 54 2.20 -15.12 -24.33
N ARG A 55 1.74 -15.70 -23.22
CA ARG A 55 0.33 -15.94 -22.93
C ARG A 55 -0.43 -14.66 -22.55
N VAL A 56 0.24 -13.64 -22.01
CA VAL A 56 -0.39 -12.36 -21.62
C VAL A 56 -1.10 -11.70 -22.80
N PRO A 57 -0.44 -11.35 -23.92
CA PRO A 57 -1.11 -10.72 -25.06
C PRO A 57 -2.20 -11.62 -25.67
N LYS A 58 -2.00 -12.94 -25.66
CA LYS A 58 -2.98 -13.90 -26.16
C LYS A 58 -4.26 -13.93 -25.31
N LEU A 59 -4.11 -13.95 -23.99
CA LEU A 59 -5.21 -13.92 -23.03
C LEU A 59 -6.02 -12.63 -23.14
N LEU A 60 -5.34 -11.47 -23.21
CA LEU A 60 -6.00 -10.18 -23.35
C LEU A 60 -6.76 -10.05 -24.67
N ALA A 61 -6.21 -10.57 -25.77
CA ALA A 61 -6.92 -10.61 -27.05
C ALA A 61 -8.20 -11.46 -26.98
N LEU A 62 -8.14 -12.66 -26.39
CA LEU A 62 -9.30 -13.52 -26.22
C LEU A 62 -10.40 -12.89 -25.35
N LEU A 63 -10.01 -12.19 -24.28
CA LEU A 63 -10.96 -11.46 -23.42
C LEU A 63 -11.63 -10.31 -24.19
N ALA A 64 -10.86 -9.56 -24.99
CA ALA A 64 -11.40 -8.51 -25.85
C ALA A 64 -12.37 -9.07 -26.91
N ASP A 65 -12.01 -10.17 -27.57
CA ASP A 65 -12.85 -10.85 -28.57
C ASP A 65 -14.17 -11.35 -27.96
N ALA A 66 -14.13 -11.79 -26.70
CA ALA A 66 -15.32 -12.19 -25.94
C ALA A 66 -16.15 -10.99 -25.42
N GLY A 67 -15.69 -9.75 -25.59
CA GLY A 67 -16.31 -8.56 -25.01
C GLY A 67 -16.23 -8.51 -23.48
N ALA A 68 -15.34 -9.30 -22.87
CA ALA A 68 -15.17 -9.40 -21.44
C ALA A 68 -14.32 -8.25 -20.90
N LYS A 69 -14.73 -7.68 -19.76
CA LYS A 69 -13.90 -6.71 -19.04
C LYS A 69 -12.88 -7.46 -18.20
N ALA A 70 -11.62 -7.04 -18.31
CA ALA A 70 -10.53 -7.52 -17.48
C ALA A 70 -10.05 -6.39 -16.56
N TRP A 71 -9.82 -6.71 -15.30
CA TRP A 71 -8.99 -5.91 -14.42
C TRP A 71 -7.54 -6.40 -14.56
N ILE A 72 -6.63 -5.47 -14.83
CA ILE A 72 -5.22 -5.77 -15.04
C ILE A 72 -4.43 -5.01 -13.99
N ASN A 73 -3.58 -5.69 -13.27
CA ASN A 73 -2.67 -5.08 -12.32
C ASN A 73 -1.25 -5.58 -12.59
N ARG A 74 -0.25 -4.71 -12.43
CA ARG A 74 1.15 -5.09 -12.55
C ARG A 74 1.83 -4.86 -11.23
N ASN A 75 2.56 -5.86 -10.76
CA ASN A 75 3.30 -5.79 -9.50
C ASN A 75 4.74 -6.24 -9.73
N ASP A 76 5.69 -5.58 -9.08
CA ASP A 76 7.07 -6.05 -9.07
C ASP A 76 7.28 -7.01 -7.90
N ILE A 77 7.86 -8.18 -8.19
CA ILE A 77 8.31 -9.15 -7.20
C ILE A 77 9.81 -8.96 -7.01
N TYR A 78 10.19 -8.71 -5.76
CA TYR A 78 11.56 -8.46 -5.35
C TYR A 78 12.13 -9.68 -4.63
N THR A 79 13.39 -9.98 -4.93
CA THR A 79 14.16 -11.00 -4.21
C THR A 79 14.59 -10.48 -2.83
N GLU A 80 14.98 -11.39 -1.95
CA GLU A 80 15.53 -11.04 -0.65
C GLU A 80 16.76 -10.13 -0.77
N ASP A 81 17.66 -10.45 -1.70
CA ASP A 81 18.89 -9.67 -1.91
C ASP A 81 18.57 -8.24 -2.37
N GLU A 82 17.55 -8.06 -3.22
CA GLU A 82 17.08 -6.73 -3.64
C GLU A 82 16.49 -5.93 -2.48
N LEU A 83 15.70 -6.57 -1.62
CA LEU A 83 15.14 -5.93 -0.43
C LEU A 83 16.21 -5.52 0.58
N GLN A 84 17.27 -6.33 0.75
CA GLN A 84 18.40 -6.00 1.63
C GLN A 84 19.33 -4.94 1.04
N ALA A 85 19.48 -4.91 -0.29
CA ALA A 85 20.34 -3.95 -0.98
C ALA A 85 19.70 -2.55 -1.09
N ALA A 86 18.37 -2.46 -1.05
CA ALA A 86 17.65 -1.19 -1.10
C ALA A 86 18.07 -0.25 0.05
N ARG A 87 18.33 1.02 -0.25
CA ARG A 87 18.62 2.03 0.80
C ARG A 87 17.39 2.38 1.63
N LEU A 88 16.22 2.30 1.01
CA LEU A 88 14.94 2.64 1.59
C LEU A 88 13.84 1.77 0.95
N LEU A 89 12.81 1.45 1.72
CA LEU A 89 11.69 0.60 1.35
C LEU A 89 10.39 1.33 1.63
N PHE A 90 9.47 1.34 0.68
CA PHE A 90 8.10 1.77 0.89
C PHE A 90 7.29 0.64 1.53
N VAL A 91 6.55 0.98 2.59
CA VAL A 91 5.65 0.06 3.28
C VAL A 91 4.28 0.13 2.62
N SER A 92 3.96 -0.90 1.83
CA SER A 92 2.64 -1.06 1.23
C SER A 92 1.78 -1.89 2.17
N ASN A 93 0.64 -1.35 2.60
CA ASN A 93 -0.21 -2.06 3.55
C ASN A 93 -1.20 -2.95 2.81
N TRP A 94 -1.46 -4.14 3.37
CA TRP A 94 -2.51 -4.98 2.83
C TRP A 94 -3.88 -4.42 3.22
N ILE A 95 -4.83 -4.46 2.29
CA ILE A 95 -6.20 -4.00 2.54
C ILE A 95 -6.82 -4.80 3.72
N ASP A 96 -6.50 -6.08 3.83
CA ASP A 96 -6.95 -6.96 4.91
C ASP A 96 -6.09 -6.86 6.18
N ALA A 97 -5.20 -5.88 6.28
CA ALA A 97 -4.48 -5.52 7.50
C ALA A 97 -4.72 -4.06 7.90
N SER A 98 -5.79 -3.45 7.38
CA SER A 98 -6.14 -2.06 7.64
C SER A 98 -7.35 -1.93 8.57
N ALA A 99 -7.32 -0.88 9.40
CA ALA A 99 -8.40 -0.46 10.27
C ALA A 99 -8.94 0.91 9.85
N TRP A 100 -10.21 1.20 10.17
CA TRP A 100 -10.65 2.59 10.13
C TRP A 100 -10.13 3.33 11.37
N GLY A 101 -9.55 4.51 11.17
CA GLY A 101 -8.99 5.34 12.25
C GLY A 101 -9.25 6.83 12.05
N GLY A 102 -8.55 7.65 12.83
CA GLY A 102 -8.50 9.09 12.62
C GLY A 102 -9.65 9.89 13.27
N PRO A 103 -9.97 11.08 12.71
CA PRO A 103 -10.92 12.04 13.31
C PRO A 103 -12.30 11.46 13.60
N ARG A 104 -12.79 10.58 12.72
CA ARG A 104 -14.09 9.91 12.85
C ARG A 104 -14.26 9.15 14.17
N PHE A 105 -13.17 8.68 14.76
CA PHE A 105 -13.20 7.92 16.03
C PHE A 105 -12.75 8.75 17.24
N GLY A 106 -12.42 10.03 17.03
CA GLY A 106 -12.02 10.96 18.09
C GLY A 106 -10.52 11.25 18.15
N THR A 107 -9.73 10.78 17.18
CA THR A 107 -8.32 11.21 17.07
C THR A 107 -8.27 12.69 16.72
N THR A 108 -7.57 13.51 17.50
CA THR A 108 -7.53 14.96 17.27
C THR A 108 -6.29 15.36 16.47
N TYR A 109 -6.44 16.44 15.70
CA TYR A 109 -5.39 17.00 14.85
C TYR A 109 -5.33 18.52 15.02
N ASP A 110 -4.12 19.06 15.01
CA ASP A 110 -3.82 20.47 14.83
C ASP A 110 -3.82 20.79 13.33
N MET A 111 -4.81 21.59 12.94
CA MET A 111 -5.04 21.99 11.55
C MET A 111 -4.38 23.33 11.21
N SER A 112 -3.70 23.99 12.16
CA SER A 112 -3.21 25.37 11.98
C SER A 112 -2.19 25.53 10.85
N GLN A 113 -1.46 24.47 10.51
CA GLN A 113 -0.48 24.41 9.41
C GLN A 113 -0.94 23.51 8.26
N ALA A 114 -2.16 22.97 8.33
CA ALA A 114 -2.68 22.09 7.31
C ALA A 114 -3.09 22.89 6.06
N CYS A 115 -2.96 22.28 4.89
CA CYS A 115 -3.51 22.85 3.66
C CYS A 115 -5.03 23.02 3.81
N PRO A 116 -5.60 24.23 3.58
CA PRO A 116 -7.03 24.45 3.74
C PRO A 116 -7.88 23.69 2.72
N THR A 117 -7.27 23.22 1.61
CA THR A 117 -7.97 22.50 0.55
C THR A 117 -8.03 21.00 0.77
N CYS A 118 -6.94 20.39 1.23
CA CYS A 118 -6.81 18.92 1.29
C CYS A 118 -6.37 18.38 2.65
N ALA A 119 -6.23 19.25 3.65
CA ALA A 119 -5.73 18.95 5.00
C ALA A 119 -4.31 18.37 5.09
N THR A 120 -3.58 18.22 3.97
CA THR A 120 -2.17 17.81 4.00
C THR A 120 -1.36 18.70 4.93
N GLY A 121 -0.62 18.09 5.85
CA GLY A 121 0.13 18.78 6.90
C GLY A 121 -0.59 18.85 8.25
N ALA A 122 -1.83 18.34 8.35
CA ALA A 122 -2.50 18.15 9.65
C ALA A 122 -1.62 17.32 10.60
N ARG A 123 -1.39 17.84 11.81
CA ARG A 123 -0.53 17.19 12.81
C ARG A 123 -1.39 16.54 13.88
N GLN A 124 -1.25 15.23 14.07
CA GLN A 124 -1.95 14.52 15.12
C GLN A 124 -1.58 15.05 16.52
N THR A 125 -2.56 15.23 17.40
CA THR A 125 -2.37 15.77 18.77
C THR A 125 -2.86 14.86 19.88
N SER A 126 -3.49 13.73 19.56
CA SER A 126 -3.90 12.70 20.53
C SER A 126 -3.34 11.33 20.15
N PRO A 127 -3.38 10.33 21.04
CA PRO A 127 -3.27 8.92 20.64
C PRO A 127 -4.23 8.57 19.49
N LEU A 128 -3.81 7.64 18.63
CA LEU A 128 -4.65 7.14 17.55
C LEU A 128 -5.82 6.33 18.10
N ILE A 129 -7.02 6.60 17.60
CA ILE A 129 -8.22 5.83 17.91
C ILE A 129 -8.73 5.16 16.64
N VAL A 130 -8.91 3.84 16.71
CA VAL A 130 -9.46 3.00 15.63
C VAL A 130 -10.85 2.47 15.95
N GLY A 131 -11.60 2.10 14.92
CA GLY A 131 -12.89 1.43 15.03
C GLY A 131 -12.78 -0.04 15.44
N ASP A 132 -13.85 -0.59 16.01
CA ASP A 132 -13.88 -1.98 16.51
C ASP A 132 -14.16 -3.04 15.44
N ILE A 133 -14.75 -2.65 14.30
CA ILE A 133 -15.22 -3.56 13.26
C ILE A 133 -14.04 -4.36 12.68
N GLU A 134 -12.92 -3.70 12.45
CA GLU A 134 -11.72 -4.28 11.82
C GLU A 134 -10.69 -4.78 12.85
N LEU A 135 -10.94 -4.64 14.15
CA LEU A 135 -9.93 -4.94 15.15
C LEU A 135 -9.45 -6.40 15.08
N ARG A 136 -10.37 -7.36 14.90
CA ARG A 136 -10.01 -8.78 14.75
C ARG A 136 -9.11 -9.05 13.55
N THR A 137 -9.14 -8.17 12.56
CA THR A 137 -8.34 -8.25 11.35
C THR A 137 -6.95 -7.69 11.63
N VAL A 138 -6.88 -6.51 12.25
CA VAL A 138 -5.62 -5.90 12.75
C VAL A 138 -4.87 -6.84 13.69
N GLU A 139 -5.56 -7.43 14.67
CA GLU A 139 -4.94 -8.23 15.73
C GLU A 139 -4.30 -9.54 15.22
N LYS A 140 -4.73 -10.02 14.05
CA LYS A 140 -4.11 -11.19 13.42
C LYS A 140 -2.76 -10.86 12.82
N HIS A 141 -2.55 -9.61 12.42
CA HIS A 141 -1.37 -9.20 11.68
C HIS A 141 -0.28 -8.68 12.61
N ARG A 142 0.95 -8.86 12.16
CA ARG A 142 2.14 -8.38 12.87
C ARG A 142 2.28 -6.88 12.77
N VAL A 143 2.07 -6.37 11.56
CA VAL A 143 1.99 -4.95 11.23
C VAL A 143 0.60 -4.73 10.66
N ALA A 144 -0.01 -3.60 11.01
CA ALA A 144 -1.28 -3.18 10.47
C ALA A 144 -1.20 -1.69 10.13
N SER A 145 -2.20 -1.18 9.44
CA SER A 145 -2.32 0.26 9.21
C SER A 145 -3.72 0.78 9.46
N THR A 146 -3.88 2.09 9.43
CA THR A 146 -5.19 2.70 9.23
C THR A 146 -5.44 3.00 7.76
N ASN A 147 -6.67 3.40 7.43
CA ASN A 147 -7.03 4.04 6.16
C ASN A 147 -6.34 5.40 5.92
N HIS A 148 -5.55 5.91 6.89
CA HIS A 148 -4.70 7.10 6.77
C HIS A 148 -3.20 6.74 6.75
N ALA A 149 -2.88 5.48 6.45
CA ALA A 149 -1.51 4.94 6.47
C ALA A 149 -0.76 5.11 7.81
N ASP A 150 -1.49 5.26 8.93
CA ASP A 150 -0.87 5.21 10.25
C ASP A 150 -0.42 3.78 10.52
N LEU A 151 0.88 3.59 10.75
CA LEU A 151 1.45 2.26 10.95
C LEU A 151 1.25 1.81 12.40
N LEU A 152 0.56 0.69 12.59
CA LEU A 152 0.32 0.03 13.87
C LEU A 152 1.26 -1.16 14.04
N ILE A 153 1.99 -1.18 15.14
CA ILE A 153 3.01 -2.19 15.46
C ILE A 153 2.70 -2.77 16.83
N ARG A 154 2.80 -4.10 16.97
CA ARG A 154 2.62 -4.77 18.27
C ARG A 154 3.65 -4.29 19.29
N ASP A 155 3.23 -4.15 20.54
CA ASP A 155 4.07 -3.76 21.68
C ASP A 155 5.43 -4.49 21.73
N THR A 156 5.40 -5.82 21.60
CA THR A 156 6.60 -6.68 21.59
C THR A 156 7.56 -6.39 20.43
N ASP A 157 7.06 -5.96 19.28
CA ASP A 157 7.89 -5.55 18.15
C ASP A 157 8.42 -4.11 18.33
N VAL A 158 7.65 -3.23 18.99
CA VAL A 158 8.11 -1.89 19.40
C VAL A 158 9.28 -1.96 20.36
N GLU A 159 9.23 -2.82 21.37
CA GLU A 159 10.35 -3.02 22.30
C GLU A 159 11.64 -3.39 21.56
N ARG A 160 11.53 -4.23 20.52
CA ARG A 160 12.66 -4.61 19.67
C ARG A 160 13.17 -3.46 18.81
N LEU A 161 12.28 -2.61 18.28
CA LEU A 161 12.66 -1.40 17.55
C LEU A 161 13.41 -0.41 18.46
N ILE A 162 12.91 -0.20 19.68
CA ILE A 162 13.54 0.67 20.68
C ILE A 162 14.92 0.11 21.07
N ALA A 163 15.00 -1.19 21.38
CA ALA A 163 16.27 -1.83 21.74
C ALA A 163 17.31 -1.79 20.60
N ALA A 164 16.87 -1.74 19.34
CA ALA A 164 17.72 -1.61 18.17
C ALA A 164 18.11 -0.16 17.82
N ASN A 165 17.76 0.82 18.68
CA ASN A 165 18.01 2.24 18.48
C ASN A 165 17.54 2.72 17.10
N ILE A 166 16.30 2.39 16.75
CA ILE A 166 15.67 2.83 15.51
C ILE A 166 15.37 4.33 15.57
N THR A 167 15.65 5.06 14.48
CA THR A 167 15.44 6.51 14.38
C THR A 167 14.18 6.89 13.59
N GLY A 168 13.71 8.14 13.75
CA GLY A 168 12.66 8.73 12.90
C GLY A 168 11.22 8.41 13.29
N ALA A 169 11.00 7.60 14.32
CA ALA A 169 9.67 7.35 14.89
C ALA A 169 9.68 7.43 16.41
N VAL A 170 8.58 7.92 16.98
CA VAL A 170 8.19 7.66 18.37
C VAL A 170 6.94 6.80 18.38
N PHE A 171 6.76 5.98 19.41
CA PHE A 171 5.66 5.04 19.46
C PHE A 171 4.63 5.51 20.47
N TRP A 172 3.44 5.86 19.98
CA TRP A 172 2.33 6.32 20.81
C TRP A 172 1.35 5.16 21.05
N PRO A 173 0.68 5.11 22.21
CA PRO A 173 -0.43 4.18 22.42
C PRO A 173 -1.49 4.33 21.32
N ALA A 174 -2.10 3.22 20.94
CA ALA A 174 -3.31 3.22 20.13
C ALA A 174 -4.49 2.69 20.96
N SER A 175 -5.68 3.20 20.69
CA SER A 175 -6.91 2.80 21.37
C SER A 175 -7.96 2.35 20.36
N VAL A 176 -8.90 1.54 20.82
CA VAL A 176 -10.10 1.16 20.06
C VAL A 176 -11.33 1.79 20.67
N LYS A 177 -12.20 2.33 19.81
CA LYS A 177 -13.55 2.75 20.19
C LYS A 177 -14.54 1.64 19.85
N ARG A 178 -15.08 1.00 20.88
CA ARG A 178 -16.09 -0.07 20.77
C ARG A 178 -17.44 0.50 20.33
N LYS A 179 -18.31 -0.35 19.77
CA LYS A 179 -19.72 -0.02 19.49
C LYS A 179 -20.48 0.53 20.69
N SER A 180 -20.10 0.14 21.91
CA SER A 180 -20.66 0.69 23.16
C SER A 180 -20.29 2.15 23.42
N GLY A 181 -19.34 2.71 22.67
CA GLY A 181 -18.73 4.02 22.90
C GLY A 181 -17.53 4.00 23.84
N GLU A 182 -17.26 2.87 24.50
CA GLU A 182 -16.09 2.68 25.35
C GLU A 182 -14.79 2.77 24.55
N ILE A 183 -13.80 3.45 25.12
CA ILE A 183 -12.45 3.55 24.56
C ILE A 183 -11.50 2.76 25.47
N SER A 184 -10.78 1.80 24.88
CA SER A 184 -9.79 0.99 25.59
C SER A 184 -8.48 0.93 24.80
N GLU A 185 -7.35 0.88 25.50
CA GLU A 185 -6.02 0.75 24.88
C GLU A 185 -5.85 -0.59 24.15
N LEU A 186 -5.07 -0.58 23.07
CA LEU A 186 -4.69 -1.74 22.29
C LEU A 186 -3.29 -2.23 22.67
N ARG A 187 -3.04 -3.53 22.44
CA ARG A 187 -1.69 -4.14 22.46
C ARG A 187 -0.81 -3.71 21.24
N TRP A 188 -1.19 -2.62 20.59
CA TRP A 188 -0.55 -2.03 19.42
C TRP A 188 -0.25 -0.57 19.70
N GLN A 189 0.84 -0.09 19.12
CA GLN A 189 1.25 1.30 19.18
C GLN A 189 1.36 1.85 17.76
N GLN A 190 1.08 3.13 17.60
CA GLN A 190 1.27 3.85 16.35
C GLN A 190 2.73 4.29 16.25
N ALA A 191 3.38 4.00 15.11
CA ALA A 191 4.62 4.67 14.75
C ALA A 191 4.31 6.10 14.28
N VAL A 192 4.58 7.08 15.15
CA VAL A 192 4.45 8.51 14.83
C VAL A 192 5.79 8.96 14.22
N ILE A 193 5.76 9.22 12.92
CA ILE A 193 6.93 9.47 12.09
C ILE A 193 6.97 10.95 11.72
N GLU A 194 8.03 11.65 12.11
CA GLU A 194 8.16 13.11 11.91
C GLU A 194 9.07 13.47 10.74
N HIS A 195 10.06 12.62 10.42
CA HIS A 195 10.97 12.91 9.32
C HIS A 195 10.25 12.73 7.98
N VAL A 196 10.18 13.81 7.20
CA VAL A 196 9.57 13.84 5.87
C VAL A 196 10.70 13.93 4.85
N MET A 197 10.71 13.00 3.90
CA MET A 197 11.64 13.01 2.78
C MET A 197 11.41 14.26 1.90
N PRO A 198 12.38 14.63 1.05
CA PRO A 198 12.13 15.54 -0.07
C PRO A 198 11.01 15.02 -1.00
N PRO A 199 10.55 15.82 -1.98
CA PRO A 199 9.70 15.33 -3.05
C PRO A 199 10.36 14.15 -3.78
N MET A 200 9.56 13.15 -4.12
CA MET A 200 9.95 12.07 -5.02
C MET A 200 10.36 12.65 -6.38
N ALA A 201 11.23 11.91 -7.05
CA ALA A 201 11.68 12.29 -8.37
C ALA A 201 10.56 12.13 -9.42
N ALA A 202 10.63 12.91 -10.50
CA ALA A 202 9.62 12.93 -11.55
C ALA A 202 9.46 11.57 -12.25
N SER A 203 10.52 10.77 -12.26
CA SER A 203 10.56 9.39 -12.77
C SER A 203 9.70 8.39 -11.98
N SER A 204 9.20 8.75 -10.79
CA SER A 204 8.27 7.91 -10.02
C SER A 204 6.96 7.69 -10.76
N TYR A 205 6.45 6.45 -10.72
CA TYR A 205 5.23 6.02 -11.40
C TYR A 205 3.99 6.39 -10.58
N LEU A 206 3.71 7.69 -10.55
CA LEU A 206 2.55 8.28 -9.87
C LEU A 206 1.68 9.06 -10.86
N ASP A 207 0.36 8.89 -10.76
CA ASP A 207 -0.59 9.80 -11.38
C ASP A 207 -0.65 11.10 -10.56
N ARG A 208 -0.56 12.21 -11.29
CA ARG A 208 -0.48 13.57 -10.77
C ARG A 208 -1.69 14.42 -11.15
N LYS A 209 -2.68 13.86 -11.86
CA LYS A 209 -3.89 14.59 -12.31
C LYS A 209 -4.73 15.12 -11.15
N GLY A 210 -4.78 14.37 -10.05
CA GLY A 210 -5.56 14.71 -8.85
C GLY A 210 -4.80 15.55 -7.82
N VAL A 211 -3.59 16.03 -8.14
CA VAL A 211 -2.75 16.72 -7.16
C VAL A 211 -3.38 18.04 -6.73
N CYS A 212 -3.34 18.29 -5.42
CA CYS A 212 -3.93 19.49 -4.81
C CYS A 212 -3.35 20.76 -5.45
N PRO A 213 -4.20 21.66 -5.98
CA PRO A 213 -3.73 22.87 -6.66
C PRO A 213 -3.13 23.90 -5.69
N THR A 214 -3.36 23.75 -4.39
CA THR A 214 -2.93 24.70 -3.35
C THR A 214 -1.55 24.35 -2.79
N CYS A 215 -1.37 23.11 -2.34
CA CYS A 215 -0.11 22.69 -1.70
C CYS A 215 0.76 21.79 -2.58
N HIS A 216 0.22 21.25 -3.68
CA HIS A 216 0.88 20.29 -4.56
C HIS A 216 1.37 18.99 -3.90
N ARG A 217 0.87 18.68 -2.69
CA ARG A 217 1.28 17.52 -1.89
C ARG A 217 0.24 16.41 -1.85
N GLY A 218 -1.04 16.75 -1.73
CA GLY A 218 -2.13 15.75 -1.66
C GLY A 218 -2.59 15.29 -3.03
N GLY A 219 -3.11 14.07 -3.12
CA GLY A 219 -3.82 13.57 -4.32
C GLY A 219 -2.97 12.76 -5.30
N PHE A 220 -1.81 12.26 -4.86
CA PHE A 220 -1.00 11.36 -5.67
C PHE A 220 -1.58 9.94 -5.61
N THR A 221 -1.69 9.28 -6.76
CA THR A 221 -2.11 7.87 -6.82
C THR A 221 -1.13 7.05 -7.66
N GLY A 222 -1.21 5.72 -7.58
CA GLY A 222 -0.48 4.88 -8.51
C GLY A 222 -1.02 5.03 -9.93
N VAL A 223 -0.15 4.87 -10.93
CA VAL A 223 -0.58 4.79 -12.33
C VAL A 223 -1.31 3.47 -12.54
N SER A 224 -2.52 3.50 -13.12
CA SER A 224 -3.28 2.27 -13.39
C SER A 224 -2.46 1.30 -14.23
N ASP A 225 -2.56 0.02 -13.88
CA ASP A 225 -1.96 -1.11 -14.58
C ASP A 225 -0.42 -1.06 -14.64
N GLN A 226 0.23 -0.19 -13.86
CA GLN A 226 1.68 -0.10 -13.72
C GLN A 226 2.08 -0.46 -12.29
N PRO A 227 3.24 -1.11 -12.09
CA PRO A 227 3.74 -1.36 -10.75
C PRO A 227 4.07 -0.04 -10.05
N LEU A 228 3.80 0.02 -8.75
CA LEU A 228 4.23 1.15 -7.93
C LEU A 228 5.77 1.19 -7.89
N ARG A 229 6.33 2.23 -8.51
CA ARG A 229 7.77 2.52 -8.48
C ARG A 229 7.99 3.93 -7.96
N ILE A 230 8.57 4.00 -6.76
CA ILE A 230 8.91 5.25 -6.08
C ILE A 230 10.39 5.48 -6.28
N THR A 231 10.75 6.67 -6.76
CA THR A 231 12.13 7.02 -7.09
C THR A 231 12.54 8.29 -6.35
N TYR A 232 13.77 8.30 -5.87
CA TYR A 232 14.43 9.47 -5.27
C TYR A 232 15.80 9.69 -5.92
N ARG A 233 16.38 10.88 -5.72
CA ARG A 233 17.79 11.11 -6.09
C ARG A 233 18.69 10.56 -5.00
N ALA A 234 19.88 10.08 -5.35
CA ALA A 234 20.79 9.48 -4.36
C ALA A 234 21.17 10.46 -3.23
N GLU A 235 21.24 11.75 -3.55
CA GLU A 235 21.50 12.86 -2.62
C GLU A 235 20.37 13.11 -1.62
N ASP A 236 19.10 12.89 -2.02
CA ASP A 236 17.94 13.03 -1.14
C ASP A 236 17.99 12.03 0.02
N LEU A 237 18.75 10.93 -0.15
CA LEU A 237 18.89 9.88 0.85
C LEU A 237 20.08 10.09 1.80
N ALA A 238 20.79 11.22 1.74
CA ALA A 238 21.96 11.46 2.59
C ALA A 238 21.64 11.47 4.10
N ASN A 239 20.43 11.92 4.47
CA ASN A 239 20.00 12.10 5.86
C ASN A 239 18.76 11.29 6.22
N ILE A 240 18.56 10.11 5.60
CA ILE A 240 17.41 9.26 5.93
C ILE A 240 17.47 8.78 7.38
N HIS A 241 16.29 8.62 7.97
CA HIS A 241 16.10 7.92 9.22
C HIS A 241 15.67 6.47 8.96
N ASP A 242 15.58 5.67 10.01
CA ASP A 242 15.06 4.31 9.91
C ASP A 242 13.56 4.30 9.58
N PHE A 243 12.79 5.28 10.05
CA PHE A 243 11.42 5.58 9.63
C PHE A 243 11.33 6.99 9.02
N ASN A 244 10.63 7.11 7.89
CA ASN A 244 10.40 8.37 7.18
C ASN A 244 8.99 8.40 6.59
N ARG A 245 8.51 9.58 6.26
CA ARG A 245 7.29 9.82 5.49
C ARG A 245 7.64 10.35 4.11
N THR A 246 6.83 9.98 3.12
CA THR A 246 6.89 10.62 1.80
C THR A 246 6.48 12.10 1.93
N TRP A 247 7.01 12.93 1.03
CA TRP A 247 6.55 14.33 0.94
C TRP A 247 5.13 14.41 0.35
N GLU A 248 4.90 13.58 -0.67
CA GLU A 248 3.63 13.30 -1.33
C GLU A 248 2.67 12.65 -0.35
N TRP A 249 1.42 13.07 -0.41
CA TRP A 249 0.32 12.44 0.29
C TRP A 249 -0.50 11.66 -0.73
N LEU A 250 -0.44 10.35 -0.58
CA LEU A 250 -1.04 9.35 -1.45
C LEU A 250 -2.54 9.20 -1.17
N GLY A 251 -3.28 8.83 -2.21
CA GLY A 251 -4.73 8.66 -2.16
C GLY A 251 -5.51 9.94 -2.47
N GLU A 252 -6.80 9.77 -2.70
CA GLU A 252 -7.74 10.89 -2.90
C GLU A 252 -7.96 11.65 -1.59
N TYR A 253 -8.34 12.92 -1.71
CA TYR A 253 -8.75 13.74 -0.58
C TYR A 253 -10.15 14.34 -0.84
N GLY A 254 -10.87 14.62 0.24
CA GLY A 254 -12.17 15.27 0.22
C GLY A 254 -12.07 16.67 -0.33
N THR A 255 -13.03 17.05 -1.17
CA THR A 255 -13.06 18.36 -1.83
C THR A 255 -14.06 19.32 -1.18
N THR A 256 -14.88 18.80 -0.27
CA THR A 256 -15.83 19.56 0.53
C THR A 256 -15.35 19.70 1.98
N GLU A 257 -15.82 20.74 2.67
CA GLU A 257 -15.50 20.95 4.08
C GLU A 257 -15.95 19.76 4.95
N GLU A 258 -17.13 19.20 4.70
CA GLU A 258 -17.64 18.04 5.43
C GLU A 258 -16.72 16.82 5.26
N GLU A 259 -16.28 16.50 4.04
CA GLU A 259 -15.37 15.38 3.81
C GLU A 259 -14.02 15.59 4.50
N VAL A 260 -13.51 16.82 4.47
CA VAL A 260 -12.27 17.18 5.18
C VAL A 260 -12.46 17.03 6.69
N GLN A 261 -13.59 17.48 7.27
CA GLN A 261 -13.90 17.31 8.69
C GLN A 261 -14.08 15.83 9.08
N GLN A 262 -14.60 15.00 8.17
CA GLN A 262 -14.72 13.55 8.35
C GLN A 262 -13.38 12.80 8.24
N GLY A 263 -12.29 13.51 7.95
CA GLY A 263 -10.96 12.94 7.83
C GLY A 263 -10.67 12.31 6.48
N ARG A 264 -11.45 12.58 5.42
CA ARG A 264 -11.16 12.06 4.06
C ARG A 264 -9.93 12.79 3.50
N TRP A 265 -8.76 12.43 3.97
CA TRP A 265 -7.50 13.03 3.57
C TRP A 265 -6.68 12.03 2.76
N SER A 266 -5.87 12.57 1.86
CA SER A 266 -4.69 11.84 1.41
C SER A 266 -3.77 11.58 2.61
N HIS A 267 -2.79 10.68 2.47
CA HIS A 267 -1.91 10.33 3.58
C HIS A 267 -0.47 10.14 3.11
N PRO A 268 0.52 10.56 3.90
CA PRO A 268 1.90 10.28 3.55
C PRO A 268 2.14 8.77 3.60
N GLY A 269 2.87 8.25 2.61
CA GLY A 269 3.39 6.89 2.65
C GLY A 269 4.47 6.74 3.71
N VAL A 270 4.61 5.52 4.23
CA VAL A 270 5.65 5.18 5.20
C VAL A 270 6.84 4.57 4.46
N LEU A 271 8.02 5.07 4.74
CA LEU A 271 9.29 4.62 4.20
C LEU A 271 10.18 4.14 5.33
N VAL A 272 10.82 2.98 5.16
CA VAL A 272 11.67 2.38 6.19
C VAL A 272 12.98 1.86 5.63
N THR A 273 14.01 1.76 6.46
CA THR A 273 15.26 1.08 6.07
C THR A 273 15.11 -0.45 6.12
N PRO A 274 15.98 -1.22 5.44
CA PRO A 274 16.03 -2.67 5.60
C PRO A 274 16.21 -3.13 7.05
N LYS A 275 16.83 -2.31 7.90
CA LYS A 275 16.98 -2.56 9.35
C LYS A 275 15.60 -2.70 10.02
N VAL A 276 14.68 -1.78 9.76
CA VAL A 276 13.30 -1.84 10.28
C VAL A 276 12.54 -3.02 9.67
N MET A 277 12.65 -3.21 8.34
CA MET A 277 12.05 -4.36 7.66
C MET A 277 12.46 -5.67 8.35
N ASN A 278 13.76 -5.87 8.63
CA ASN A 278 14.27 -7.08 9.27
C ASN A 278 13.71 -7.32 10.68
N LEU A 279 13.36 -6.26 11.40
CA LEU A 279 12.75 -6.35 12.72
C LEU A 279 11.26 -6.69 12.63
N LEU A 280 10.54 -6.07 11.67
CA LEU A 280 9.09 -6.20 11.52
C LEU A 280 8.64 -7.40 10.69
N ARG A 281 9.47 -7.88 9.78
CA ARG A 281 9.10 -8.97 8.88
C ARG A 281 8.98 -10.31 9.59
N ALA A 282 8.07 -11.11 9.07
CA ALA A 282 7.93 -12.52 9.34
C ALA A 282 9.22 -13.26 9.02
N LYS A 283 9.60 -14.19 9.90
CA LYS A 283 10.78 -15.04 9.74
C LYS A 283 10.40 -16.45 9.30
N THR A 284 9.11 -16.78 9.34
CA THR A 284 8.58 -18.08 8.96
C THR A 284 7.42 -17.95 7.98
N LYS A 285 7.15 -19.00 7.19
CA LYS A 285 5.99 -19.03 6.27
C LYS A 285 4.66 -18.81 7.00
N LYS A 286 4.55 -19.32 8.23
CA LYS A 286 3.34 -19.15 9.06
C LYS A 286 3.14 -17.70 9.47
N GLU A 287 4.22 -17.01 9.84
CA GLU A 287 4.18 -15.58 10.16
C GLU A 287 3.94 -14.72 8.92
N ALA A 288 4.49 -15.10 7.77
CA ALA A 288 4.37 -14.32 6.52
C ALA A 288 2.92 -14.19 6.07
N LYS A 289 2.10 -15.23 6.33
CA LYS A 289 0.65 -15.19 6.13
C LYS A 289 -0.04 -14.05 6.92
N TYR A 290 0.57 -13.61 8.00
CA TYR A 290 0.04 -12.60 8.92
C TYR A 290 0.98 -11.39 9.00
N GLN A 291 1.75 -11.11 7.95
CA GLN A 291 2.66 -9.96 7.93
C GLN A 291 1.88 -8.64 8.00
N GLY A 292 0.89 -8.48 7.12
CA GLY A 292 0.01 -7.32 7.02
C GLY A 292 0.57 -6.13 6.24
N CYS A 293 1.78 -6.26 5.70
CA CYS A 293 2.37 -5.30 4.78
C CYS A 293 3.39 -5.98 3.85
N ASP A 294 3.64 -5.33 2.72
CA ASP A 294 4.76 -5.60 1.84
C ASP A 294 5.80 -4.47 1.92
N PHE A 295 7.04 -4.81 1.54
CA PHE A 295 8.13 -3.86 1.44
C PHE A 295 8.53 -3.75 -0.04
N ILE A 296 8.55 -2.54 -0.55
CA ILE A 296 8.84 -2.24 -1.97
C ILE A 296 10.12 -1.39 -2.01
N PRO A 297 11.20 -1.81 -2.69
CA PRO A 297 12.38 -0.99 -2.92
C PRO A 297 12.06 0.40 -3.47
N VAL A 298 12.66 1.41 -2.84
CA VAL A 298 12.74 2.75 -3.39
C VAL A 298 13.91 2.81 -4.36
N TRP A 299 13.65 3.28 -5.57
CA TRP A 299 14.58 3.34 -6.68
C TRP A 299 15.40 4.64 -6.62
N LEU A 300 16.58 4.63 -7.24
CA LEU A 300 17.43 5.83 -7.37
C LEU A 300 17.55 6.25 -8.83
N GLU A 301 17.37 7.55 -9.14
CA GLU A 301 17.46 8.05 -10.52
C GLU A 301 18.83 7.82 -11.17
N ASP A 302 19.91 7.91 -10.39
CA ASP A 302 21.29 7.84 -10.90
C ASP A 302 21.82 6.40 -11.03
N GLU A 303 21.10 5.44 -10.46
CA GLU A 303 21.41 4.04 -10.69
C GLU A 303 20.83 3.67 -12.05
N LYS A 304 21.71 3.55 -13.05
CA LYS A 304 21.39 2.93 -14.34
C LYS A 304 20.95 1.48 -14.12
N HIS A 305 19.75 1.30 -13.60
CA HIS A 305 18.96 0.12 -13.87
C HIS A 305 18.77 0.22 -15.37
N GLU A 306 19.38 -0.69 -16.13
CA GLU A 306 19.02 -0.85 -17.53
C GLU A 306 17.49 -0.88 -17.56
N GLN A 307 16.84 0.18 -18.05
CA GLN A 307 15.40 0.35 -18.07
C GLN A 307 14.89 -0.29 -19.36
N PRO A 308 14.54 -1.59 -19.40
CA PRO A 308 14.14 -2.25 -20.63
C PRO A 308 12.64 -2.05 -20.91
N TYR A 309 11.89 -1.36 -20.02
CA TYR A 309 10.42 -1.40 -20.00
C TYR A 309 9.74 -0.03 -20.10
N LEU A 310 10.48 1.05 -20.36
CA LEU A 310 9.92 2.40 -20.61
C LEU A 310 9.90 2.79 -22.10
N GLN A 311 10.12 1.86 -23.01
CA GLN A 311 9.84 2.12 -24.42
C GLN A 311 8.34 1.90 -24.66
N THR A 312 7.68 3.02 -24.94
CA THR A 312 6.29 3.22 -25.39
C THR A 312 5.78 2.16 -26.34
#